data_AF-A0A3N2JW36-F1
#
_entry.id   AF-A0A3N2JW36-F1
#
_cell.length_a   1.000
_cell.length_b   1.000
_cell.length_c   1.000
_cell.angle_alpha   90.00
_cell.angle_beta   90.00
_cell.angle_gamma   90.00
#
_symmetry.space_group_name_H-M   'P 1'
#
loop_
_entity.id
_entity.type
_entity.pdbx_description
1 polymer ?
#
loop_
_entity_poly.entity_id
_entity_poly.type
_entity_poly.pdbx_seq_one_letter_code
_entity_poly.pdbx_strand_id
1 'polypeptide(L)'
;MIPVPGDGGPSPALRRTVTVLVVVLSALLVVSWSVRWVRGEGDRCVAGRPAGVSAEQVASQWRWWPPGYRCVYPDDAGTSV
;
A
#
# COMPACT_ATOMS: atom_id res chain seq x y z
N MET A 1 -5.12 -19.92 -54.71
CA MET A 1 -4.91 -18.71 -53.88
C MET A 1 -5.61 -18.97 -52.57
N ILE A 2 -4.86 -19.30 -51.51
CA ILE A 2 -5.42 -19.69 -50.21
C ILE A 2 -5.51 -18.41 -49.36
N PRO A 3 -6.70 -18.00 -48.87
CA PRO A 3 -6.81 -16.85 -48.00
C PRO A 3 -6.13 -17.17 -46.66
N VAL A 4 -5.18 -16.33 -46.25
CA VAL A 4 -4.52 -16.44 -44.94
C VAL A 4 -5.52 -15.94 -43.89
N PRO A 5 -5.96 -16.78 -42.95
CA PRO A 5 -6.78 -16.32 -41.83
C PRO A 5 -5.83 -15.65 -40.83
N GLY A 6 -5.88 -14.33 -40.68
CA GLY A 6 -4.86 -13.70 -39.84
C GLY A 6 -5.04 -12.28 -39.31
N ASP A 7 -6.04 -11.49 -39.72
CA ASP A 7 -6.05 -10.06 -39.36
C ASP A 7 -7.22 -9.62 -38.46
N GLY A 8 -7.80 -10.55 -37.70
CA GLY A 8 -8.90 -10.29 -36.76
C GLY A 8 -8.48 -9.94 -35.33
N GLY A 9 -7.20 -9.63 -35.08
CA GLY A 9 -6.69 -9.37 -33.74
C GLY A 9 -7.12 -7.99 -33.20
N PRO A 10 -7.32 -7.83 -31.88
CA PRO A 10 -7.66 -6.54 -31.28
C PRO A 10 -6.63 -5.47 -31.67
N SER A 11 -7.13 -4.30 -32.06
CA SER A 11 -6.31 -3.22 -32.61
C SER A 11 -5.16 -2.85 -31.65
N PRO A 12 -3.98 -2.45 -32.16
CA PRO A 12 -2.84 -2.11 -31.31
C PRO A 12 -3.16 -0.98 -30.32
N ALA A 13 -4.05 -0.06 -30.69
CA ALA A 13 -4.58 0.96 -29.80
C ALA A 13 -5.40 0.37 -28.64
N LEU A 14 -6.28 -0.60 -28.92
CA LEU A 14 -7.08 -1.29 -27.90
C LEU A 14 -6.20 -2.10 -26.94
N ARG A 15 -5.18 -2.79 -27.45
CA ARG A 15 -4.23 -3.51 -26.60
C ARG A 15 -3.53 -2.55 -25.65
N ARG A 16 -3.05 -1.41 -26.15
CA ARG A 16 -2.37 -0.40 -25.35
C ARG A 16 -3.28 0.19 -24.28
N THR A 17 -4.52 0.56 -24.62
CA THR A 17 -5.45 1.11 -23.62
C THR A 17 -5.79 0.08 -22.56
N VAL A 18 -6.02 -1.18 -22.93
CA VAL A 18 -6.25 -2.27 -21.96
C VAL A 18 -5.04 -2.46 -21.06
N THR A 19 -3.82 -2.49 -21.60
CA THR A 19 -2.61 -2.61 -20.78
C THR A 19 -2.47 -1.45 -19.81
N VAL A 20 -2.67 -0.20 -20.26
CA VAL A 20 -2.62 0.98 -19.38
C VAL A 20 -3.68 0.89 -18.30
N LEU A 21 -4.91 0.50 -18.66
CA LEU A 21 -6.01 0.33 -17.71
C LEU A 21 -5.64 -0.71 -16.65
N VAL A 22 -5.12 -1.86 -17.05
CA VAL A 22 -4.67 -2.92 -16.13
C VAL A 22 -3.59 -2.40 -15.20
N VAL A 23 -2.56 -1.72 -15.73
CA VAL A 23 -1.49 -1.14 -14.90
C VAL A 23 -2.03 -0.15 -13.88
N VAL A 24 -2.93 0.75 -14.31
CA VAL A 24 -3.54 1.74 -13.41
C VAL A 24 -4.38 1.07 -12.34
N LEU A 25 -5.22 0.10 -12.70
CA LEU A 25 -6.05 -0.64 -11.74
C LEU A 25 -5.20 -1.45 -10.76
N SER A 26 -4.14 -2.11 -11.23
CA SER A 26 -3.19 -2.80 -10.37
C SER A 26 -2.49 -1.84 -9.41
N ALA A 27 -2.06 -0.67 -9.87
CA ALA A 27 -1.45 0.34 -9.01
C ALA A 27 -2.42 0.84 -7.94
N LEU A 28 -3.68 1.12 -8.32
CA LEU A 28 -4.73 1.51 -7.38
C LEU A 28 -5.01 0.43 -6.33
N LEU A 29 -5.06 -0.84 -6.75
CA LEU A 29 -5.24 -1.97 -5.85
C LEU A 29 -4.09 -2.06 -4.85
N VAL A 30 -2.84 -1.99 -5.31
CA VAL A 30 -1.66 -2.00 -4.45
C VAL A 30 -1.71 -0.86 -3.45
N VAL A 31 -1.98 0.37 -3.89
CA VAL A 31 -2.10 1.54 -2.99
C VAL A 31 -3.22 1.32 -1.97
N SER A 32 -4.41 0.88 -2.40
CA SER A 32 -5.54 0.67 -1.49
C SER A 32 -5.25 -0.38 -0.43
N TRP A 33 -4.55 -1.45 -0.83
CA TRP A 33 -4.16 -2.54 0.04
C TRP A 33 -3.10 -2.06 1.04
N SER A 34 -2.06 -1.36 0.57
CA SER A 34 -1.04 -0.76 1.42
C SER A 34 -1.62 0.21 2.45
N VAL A 35 -2.59 1.04 2.05
CA VAL A 35 -3.25 1.97 2.98
C VAL A 35 -4.04 1.23 4.06
N ARG A 36 -4.79 0.17 3.72
CA ARG A 36 -5.50 -0.65 4.72
C ARG A 36 -4.54 -1.35 5.67
N TRP A 37 -3.44 -1.87 5.12
CA TRP A 37 -2.40 -2.51 5.88
C TRP A 37 -1.81 -1.51 6.89
N VAL A 38 -1.31 -0.35 6.45
CA VAL A 38 -0.76 0.70 7.33
C VAL A 38 -1.74 1.13 8.44
N ARG A 39 -3.03 1.26 8.12
CA ARG A 39 -4.05 1.59 9.14
C ARG A 39 -4.22 0.48 10.17
N GLY A 40 -4.24 -0.78 9.75
CA GLY A 40 -4.28 -1.93 10.65
C GLY A 40 -3.07 -2.00 11.60
N GLU A 41 -1.88 -1.67 11.11
CA GLU A 41 -0.68 -1.53 11.94
C GLU A 41 -0.79 -0.38 12.95
N GLY A 42 -1.35 0.76 12.55
CA GLY A 42 -1.66 1.88 13.46
C GLY A 42 -2.61 1.47 14.58
N ASP A 43 -3.70 0.78 14.24
CA ASP A 43 -4.69 0.30 15.21
C ASP A 43 -4.07 -0.68 16.23
N ARG A 44 -3.16 -1.55 15.79
CA ARG A 44 -2.40 -2.44 16.69
C ARG A 44 -1.50 -1.67 17.65
N CYS A 45 -0.82 -0.64 17.16
CA CYS A 45 0.02 0.22 17.99
C CYS A 45 -0.79 1.00 19.03
N VAL A 46 -1.98 1.48 18.65
CA VAL A 46 -2.92 2.17 19.54
C VAL A 46 -3.45 1.21 20.60
N ALA A 47 -3.75 -0.05 20.25
CA ALA A 47 -4.20 -1.06 21.20
C ALA A 47 -3.13 -1.42 22.24
N GLY A 48 -1.85 -1.39 21.88
CA GLY A 48 -0.71 -1.69 22.76
C GLY A 48 -0.12 -0.47 23.49
N ARG A 49 -0.77 0.69 23.42
CA ARG A 49 -0.19 1.95 23.94
C ARG A 49 0.00 1.96 25.46
N PRO A 50 1.04 2.64 25.97
CA PRO A 50 1.22 2.87 27.41
C PRO A 50 0.07 3.67 28.03
N ALA A 51 -0.14 3.52 29.34
CA ALA A 51 -1.12 4.33 30.08
C ALA A 51 -0.72 5.82 30.03
N GLY A 52 -1.67 6.69 29.66
CA GLY A 52 -1.44 8.14 29.52
C GLY A 52 -1.21 8.63 28.09
N VAL A 53 -0.97 7.74 27.12
CA VAL A 53 -0.79 8.10 25.70
C VAL A 53 -2.14 8.10 24.98
N SER A 54 -2.48 9.20 24.29
CA SER A 54 -3.71 9.29 23.48
C SER A 54 -3.56 8.55 22.14
N ALA A 55 -4.66 8.13 21.52
CA ALA A 55 -4.61 7.44 20.21
C ALA A 55 -3.93 8.30 19.13
N GLU A 56 -4.12 9.60 19.20
CA GLU A 56 -3.62 10.59 18.24
C GLU A 56 -2.10 10.78 18.31
N GLN A 57 -1.50 10.42 19.46
CA GLN A 57 -0.07 10.54 19.71
C GLN A 57 0.72 9.31 19.25
N VAL A 58 0.04 8.21 18.90
CA VAL A 58 0.68 6.98 18.45
C VAL A 58 1.01 7.08 16.96
N ALA A 59 2.29 6.98 16.63
CA ALA A 59 2.74 6.91 15.24
C ALA A 59 3.24 5.50 14.89
N SER A 60 3.09 5.10 13.63
CA SER A 60 3.74 3.90 13.08
C SER A 60 4.82 4.34 12.09
N GLN A 61 6.04 3.82 12.26
CA GLN A 61 7.15 4.12 11.37
C GLN A 61 7.58 2.85 10.63
N TRP A 62 7.77 2.97 9.32
CA TRP A 62 8.33 1.90 8.50
C TRP A 62 9.80 1.67 8.88
N ARG A 63 10.14 0.41 9.12
CA ARG A 63 11.50 -0.04 9.37
C ARG A 63 11.91 -1.02 8.29
N TRP A 64 13.00 -0.71 7.60
CA TRP A 64 13.52 -1.55 6.53
C TRP A 64 14.27 -2.79 7.07
N TRP A 65 14.79 -2.76 8.31
CA TRP A 65 15.47 -3.91 8.95
C TRP A 65 15.27 -3.99 10.48
N PRO A 66 14.83 -5.14 11.04
CA PRO A 66 14.10 -6.18 10.33
C PRO A 66 12.82 -5.59 9.72
N PRO A 67 12.42 -6.04 8.51
CA PRO A 67 11.32 -5.44 7.77
C PRO A 67 10.03 -5.52 8.58
N GLY A 68 9.40 -4.38 8.80
CA GLY A 68 8.19 -4.29 9.60
C GLY A 68 7.89 -2.85 10.00
N TYR A 69 6.91 -2.70 10.89
CA TYR A 69 6.54 -1.40 11.45
C TYR A 69 6.92 -1.37 12.92
N ARG A 70 7.43 -0.22 13.37
CA ARG A 70 7.64 0.06 14.79
C ARG A 70 6.57 1.04 15.27
N CYS A 71 6.01 0.79 16.44
CA CYS A 71 5.17 1.75 17.14
C CYS A 71 6.07 2.79 17.80
N VAL A 72 5.76 4.07 17.60
CA VAL A 72 6.46 5.19 18.22
C VAL A 72 5.46 5.89 19.14
N TYR A 73 5.84 6.00 20.41
CA TYR A 73 5.06 6.67 21.45
C TYR A 73 5.79 7.95 21.86
N PRO A 74 5.08 9.00 22.30
CA PRO A 74 5.71 10.12 22.97
C PRO A 74 6.24 9.62 24.33
N ASP A 75 7.55 9.68 24.53
CA ASP A 75 8.13 9.62 25.87
C ASP A 75 8.03 11.00 26.52
N ASP A 76 7.88 11.05 27.85
CA ASP A 76 7.84 12.30 28.63
C ASP A 76 9.09 13.20 28.42
N ALA A 77 10.14 12.68 27.77
CA ALA A 77 11.41 13.34 27.49
C ALA A 77 11.67 13.71 26.01
N GLY A 78 10.73 13.48 25.07
CA GLY A 78 10.91 13.91 23.67
C GLY A 78 12.01 13.18 22.88
N THR A 79 12.54 12.07 23.39
CA THR A 79 13.39 11.14 22.63
C THR A 79 12.59 9.89 22.32
N SER A 80 12.21 9.73 21.05
CA SER A 80 11.55 8.54 20.53
C SER A 80 12.52 7.36 20.54
N VAL A 81 12.24 6.31 21.32
CA VAL A 81 13.03 5.06 21.32
C VAL A 81 12.68 4.19 20.14
#